data_AF-A0A7C6W8M3-F1
#
_entry.id   AF-A0A7C6W8M3-F1
#
_cell.length_a   1.000
_cell.length_b   1.000
_cell.length_c   1.000
_cell.angle_alpha   90.00
_cell.angle_beta   90.00
_cell.angle_gamma   90.00
#
_symmetry.space_group_name_H-M   'P 1'
#
loop_
_entity.id
_entity.type
_entity.pdbx_description
1 polymer ?
#
loop_
_entity_poly.entity_id
_entity_poly.type
_entity_poly.pdbx_seq_one_letter_code
_entity_poly.pdbx_strand_id
1 'polypeptide(L)' 'MLYNVIKRMIERGQTDGLRTKIDVFFAVGSLTETEYNELLAMLAETEGA' A
#
# COMPACT_ATOMS: atom_id res chain seq x y z
N MET A 1 -7.84 -8.66 4.93
CA MET A 1 -7.89 -7.64 6.02
C MET A 1 -6.76 -6.63 5.90
N LEU A 2 -5.51 -7.08 5.75
CA LEU A 2 -4.34 -6.19 5.61
C LEU A 2 -4.45 -5.22 4.42
N TYR A 3 -4.77 -5.73 3.23
CA TYR A 3 -4.97 -4.91 2.03
C TYR A 3 -5.96 -3.76 2.25
N ASN A 4 -7.15 -4.04 2.82
CA ASN A 4 -8.17 -3.01 3.09
C ASN A 4 -7.71 -1.96 4.13
N VAL A 5 -6.87 -2.35 5.09
CA VAL A 5 -6.31 -1.41 6.07
C VAL A 5 -5.31 -0.48 5.40
N ILE A 6 -4.38 -1.02 4.60
CA ILE A 6 -3.40 -0.21 3.86
C ILE A 6 -4.11 0.70 2.87
N LYS A 7 -5.11 0.18 2.13
CA LYS A 7 -5.95 0.97 1.21
C LYS A 7 -6.59 2.18 1.89
N ARG A 8 -7.22 1.98 3.05
CA ARG A 8 -7.81 3.08 3.83
C ARG A 8 -6.77 4.07 4.37
N MET A 9 -5.55 3.62 4.67
CA MET A 9 -4.48 4.53 5.08
C MET A 9 -4.05 5.43 3.93
N ILE A 10 -3.94 4.89 2.71
CA ILE A 10 -3.68 5.64 1.47
C ILE A 10 -4.81 6.65 1.23
N GLU A 11 -6.07 6.23 1.27
CA GLU A 11 -7.24 7.11 1.08
C GLU A 11 -7.29 8.28 2.09
N ARG A 12 -6.70 8.10 3.29
CA ARG A 12 -6.64 9.13 4.33
C ARG A 12 -5.38 10.01 4.24
N GLY A 13 -4.52 9.80 3.24
CA GLY A 13 -3.24 10.51 3.09
C GLY A 13 -2.19 10.10 4.13
N GLN A 14 -2.36 8.97 4.81
CA GLN A 14 -1.38 8.45 5.77
C GLN A 14 -0.32 7.60 5.04
N THR A 15 0.41 8.25 4.13
CA THR A 15 1.35 7.61 3.19
C THR A 15 2.78 7.52 3.72
N ASP A 16 3.11 8.24 4.80
CA ASP A 16 4.45 8.27 5.37
C ASP A 16 4.95 6.86 5.77
N GLY A 17 6.06 6.45 5.16
CA GLY A 17 6.65 5.12 5.34
C GLY A 17 5.78 3.94 4.87
N LEU A 18 4.65 4.19 4.20
CA LEU A 18 3.73 3.13 3.78
C LEU A 18 4.30 2.30 2.64
N ARG A 19 5.05 2.92 1.73
CA ARG A 19 5.84 2.26 0.67
C ARG A 19 6.67 1.10 1.24
N THR A 20 7.53 1.40 2.21
CA THR A 20 8.43 0.41 2.84
C THR A 20 7.64 -0.70 3.55
N LYS A 21 6.51 -0.37 4.18
CA LYS A 21 5.65 -1.38 4.83
C LYS A 21 5.02 -2.32 3.80
N ILE A 22 4.52 -1.79 2.69
CA ILE A 22 3.95 -2.57 1.58
C ILE A 22 5.00 -3.53 1.01
N ASP A 23 6.23 -3.05 0.77
CA ASP A 23 7.33 -3.88 0.28
C ASP A 23 7.66 -5.04 1.24
N VAL A 24 7.73 -4.76 2.54
CA VAL A 24 7.97 -5.79 3.56
C VAL A 24 6.82 -6.81 3.60
N PHE A 25 5.57 -6.36 3.57
CA PHE A 25 4.41 -7.25 3.58
C PHE A 25 4.35 -8.15 2.35
N PHE A 26 4.76 -7.65 1.19
CA PHE A 26 4.90 -8.45 -0.02
C PHE A 26 6.04 -9.48 0.12
N ALA A 27 7.20 -9.08 0.60
CA ALA A 27 8.35 -9.97 0.79
C ALA A 27 8.09 -11.14 1.75
N VAL A 28 7.25 -10.93 2.79
CA VAL A 28 6.85 -11.99 3.72
C VAL A 28 5.64 -12.80 3.24
N GLY A 29 5.12 -12.53 2.03
CA GLY A 29 3.98 -13.24 1.44
C GLY A 29 2.62 -12.88 2.07
N SER A 30 2.51 -11.74 2.75
CA SER A 30 1.24 -11.24 3.31
C SER A 30 0.40 -10.46 2.29
N LEU A 31 0.97 -10.13 1.13
CA LEU A 31 0.29 -9.53 -0.01
C LEU A 31 0.56 -10.36 -1.26
N THR A 32 -0.45 -10.50 -2.10
CA THR A 32 -0.27 -11.01 -3.47
C THR A 32 0.34 -9.94 -4.37
N GLU A 33 0.89 -10.34 -5.51
CA GLU A 33 1.44 -9.42 -6.51
C GLU A 33 0.38 -8.42 -7.01
N THR A 34 -0.87 -8.87 -7.19
CA THR A 34 -1.99 -8.01 -7.57
C THR A 34 -2.27 -6.94 -6.52
N GLU A 35 -2.38 -7.34 -5.25
CA GLU A 35 -2.63 -6.40 -4.14
C GLU A 35 -1.48 -5.41 -3.96
N TYR A 36 -0.24 -5.87 -4.11
CA TYR A 36 0.96 -5.03 -4.04
C TYR A 36 0.94 -3.95 -5.13
N ASN A 37 0.72 -4.34 -6.39
CA ASN A 37 0.68 -3.40 -7.51
C ASN A 37 -0.48 -2.40 -7.39
N GLU A 38 -1.65 -2.82 -6.92
CA GLU A 38 -2.79 -1.92 -6.72
C GLU A 38 -2.52 -0.90 -5.60
N LEU A 39 -2.01 -1.34 -4.44
CA LEU A 39 -1.67 -0.45 -3.33
C LEU A 39 -0.56 0.54 -3.73
N LEU A 40 0.40 0.11 -4.53
CA LEU A 40 1.44 0.96 -5.08
C LEU A 40 0.91 2.03 -6.03
N ALA A 41 -0.01 1.67 -6.92
CA ALA A 41 -0.64 2.61 -7.83
C ALA A 41 -1.43 3.67 -7.06
N MET A 42 -2.26 3.24 -6.11
CA MET A 42 -3.03 4.16 -5.24
C MET A 42 -2.13 5.08 -4.42
N LEU A 43 -1.02 4.56 -3.89
CA LEU A 43 -0.05 5.34 -3.13
C LEU A 43 0.59 6.43 -4.01
N ALA A 44 1.01 6.08 -5.23
CA ALA A 44 1.59 7.03 -6.18
C ALA A 44 0.60 8.12 -6.62
N GLU A 45 -0.67 7.76 -6.83
CA GLU A 45 -1.74 8.72 -7.13
C GLU A 45 -1.98 9.69 -5.97
N THR A 46 -1.86 9.22 -4.72
CA THR A 46 -2.10 10.04 -3.52
C THR A 46 -0.89 10.94 -3.18
N GLU A 47 0.34 10.47 -3.38
CA GLU A 47 1.56 11.27 -3.13
C GLU A 47 1.79 12.33 -4.22
N GLY A 48 1.25 12.12 -5.42
CA GLY A 48 1.35 13.06 -6.54
C GLY A 48 0.21 14.09 -6.63
N ALA A 49 -0.79 14.03 -5.75
CA ALA A 49 -1.97 14.91 -5.72
C ALA A 49 -1.90 15.93 -4.57
#